data_AF-A0A4Q1ARB8-F1
#
_entry.id   AF-A0A4Q1ARB8-F1
#
_cell.length_a   1.000
_cell.length_b   1.000
_cell.length_c   1.000
_cell.angle_alpha   90.00
_cell.angle_beta   90.00
_cell.angle_gamma   90.00
#
_symmetry.space_group_name_H-M   'P 1'
#
loop_
_entity.id
_entity.type
_entity.pdbx_description
1 polymer ?
#
loop_
_entity_poly.entity_id
_entity_poly.type
_entity_poly.pdbx_seq_one_letter_code
_entity_poly.pdbx_strand_id
1 'polypeptide(L)'
;MSKLEIKVDESYESFKNIDCFENACVVIDNMLRVLENPKNMNIYWKKIIPMIPQAYYTRDPKADTKEELLYLVCSNSFYLDELFEKAEDEEAIHALSKCEQECC
;
A
#
# COMPACT_ATOMS: atom_id res chain seq x y z
N MET A 1 42.40 -17.07 -24.30
CA MET A 1 40.97 -17.04 -23.95
C MET A 1 40.71 -15.79 -23.14
N SER A 2 40.12 -14.76 -23.75
CA SER A 2 39.81 -13.51 -23.06
C SER A 2 38.63 -13.72 -22.12
N LYS A 3 38.84 -13.39 -20.84
CA LYS A 3 37.77 -13.31 -19.83
C LYS A 3 36.88 -12.14 -20.23
N LEU A 4 35.62 -12.42 -20.58
CA LEU A 4 34.60 -11.38 -20.68
C LEU A 4 34.28 -10.94 -19.24
N GLU A 5 34.72 -9.75 -18.87
CA GLU A 5 34.26 -9.09 -17.65
C GLU A 5 32.83 -8.59 -17.88
N ILE A 6 31.87 -9.29 -17.29
CA ILE A 6 30.49 -8.83 -17.22
C ILE A 6 30.49 -7.72 -16.16
N LYS A 7 30.43 -6.45 -16.58
CA LYS A 7 30.07 -5.35 -15.68
C LYS A 7 28.59 -5.52 -15.35
N VAL A 8 28.31 -6.03 -14.16
CA VAL A 8 26.96 -5.97 -13.58
C VAL A 8 26.67 -4.50 -13.34
N ASP A 9 25.67 -3.98 -14.04
CA ASP A 9 25.17 -2.63 -13.85
C ASP A 9 24.58 -2.52 -12.42
N GLU A 10 25.03 -1.53 -11.65
CA GLU A 10 24.55 -1.26 -10.28
C GLU A 10 23.08 -0.81 -10.24
N SER A 11 22.38 -0.65 -11.37
CA SER A 11 20.92 -0.46 -11.42
C SER A 11 20.11 -1.59 -10.78
N TYR A 12 20.75 -2.72 -10.44
CA TYR A 12 20.19 -3.77 -9.58
C TYR A 12 20.67 -3.63 -8.13
N GLU A 13 20.65 -2.43 -7.57
CA GLU A 13 20.51 -2.30 -6.12
C GLU A 13 19.16 -2.90 -5.73
N SER A 14 19.26 -4.16 -5.29
CA SER A 14 18.17 -5.01 -4.82
C SER A 14 17.19 -4.24 -3.93
N PHE A 15 15.90 -4.58 -4.03
CA PHE A 15 14.76 -4.27 -3.15
C PHE A 15 14.96 -4.55 -1.63
N LYS A 16 16.20 -4.59 -1.13
CA LYS A 16 16.55 -4.62 0.28
C LYS A 16 16.09 -3.31 0.91
N ASN A 17 15.17 -3.43 1.87
CA ASN A 17 14.64 -2.38 2.76
C ASN A 17 13.30 -1.75 2.37
N ILE A 18 12.56 -2.29 1.39
CA ILE A 18 11.16 -1.88 1.21
C ILE A 18 10.30 -2.62 2.24
N ASP A 19 9.63 -1.86 3.09
CA ASP A 19 8.65 -2.40 4.05
C ASP A 19 7.24 -2.27 3.47
N CYS A 20 6.85 -3.27 2.69
CA CYS A 20 5.54 -3.26 2.05
C CYS A 20 4.37 -3.41 3.02
N PHE A 21 4.60 -4.03 4.17
CA PHE A 21 3.59 -4.10 5.21
C PHE A 21 3.33 -2.73 5.82
N GLU A 22 4.40 -1.98 6.12
CA GLU A 22 4.28 -0.61 6.64
C GLU A 22 3.68 0.35 5.59
N ASN A 23 4.11 0.27 4.33
CA ASN A 23 3.51 1.08 3.26
C ASN A 23 2.01 0.82 3.13
N ALA A 24 1.57 -0.45 3.13
CA ALA A 24 0.15 -0.79 3.08
C ALA A 24 -0.61 -0.31 4.34
N CYS A 25 0.02 -0.40 5.51
CA CYS A 25 -0.47 0.15 6.76
C CYS A 25 -0.77 1.65 6.65
N VAL A 26 0.17 2.44 6.13
CA VAL A 26 0.03 3.90 5.97
C VAL A 26 -1.10 4.24 4.99
N VAL A 27 -1.29 3.47 3.93
CA VAL A 27 -2.42 3.67 3.00
C VAL A 27 -3.76 3.42 3.70
N ILE A 28 -3.87 2.33 4.49
CA ILE A 28 -5.10 2.03 5.23
C ILE A 28 -5.37 3.07 6.34
N ASP A 29 -4.33 3.58 7.00
CA ASP A 29 -4.47 4.68 7.96
C ASP A 29 -5.11 5.92 7.33
N ASN A 30 -4.61 6.32 6.15
CA ASN A 30 -5.17 7.43 5.39
C ASN A 30 -6.58 7.15 4.88
N MET A 31 -6.85 5.94 4.40
CA MET A 31 -8.21 5.51 4.00
C MET A 31 -9.19 5.68 5.15
N LEU A 32 -8.88 5.15 6.34
CA LEU A 32 -9.76 5.25 7.49
C LEU A 32 -9.97 6.70 7.93
N ARG A 33 -8.91 7.52 7.95
CA ARG A 33 -8.96 8.96 8.26
C ARG A 33 -9.89 9.71 7.29
N VAL A 34 -9.72 9.51 5.99
CA VAL A 34 -10.57 10.15 4.96
C VAL A 34 -12.03 9.73 5.07
N LEU A 35 -12.29 8.47 5.49
CA LEU A 35 -13.61 7.91 5.68
C LEU A 35 -14.31 8.35 6.99
N GLU A 36 -13.61 9.00 7.92
CA GLU A 36 -14.23 9.64 9.08
C GLU A 36 -15.21 10.74 8.65
N ASN A 37 -14.97 11.38 7.50
CA ASN A 37 -15.92 12.30 6.89
C ASN A 37 -17.07 11.49 6.25
N PRO A 38 -18.32 11.61 6.74
CA PRO A 38 -19.44 10.83 6.24
C PRO A 38 -19.75 11.06 4.75
N LYS A 39 -19.29 12.16 4.16
CA LYS A 39 -19.42 12.44 2.72
C LYS A 39 -18.62 11.47 1.84
N ASN A 40 -17.52 10.95 2.36
CA ASN A 40 -16.63 10.03 1.65
C ASN A 40 -17.05 8.56 1.86
N MET A 41 -17.86 8.30 2.88
CA MET A 41 -18.37 6.97 3.21
C MET A 41 -19.48 6.51 2.25
N ASN A 42 -19.34 5.31 1.69
CA ASN A 42 -20.35 4.70 0.83
C ASN A 42 -20.51 3.19 1.12
N ILE A 43 -21.42 2.51 0.41
CA ILE A 43 -21.69 1.09 0.64
C ILE A 43 -20.51 0.17 0.31
N TYR A 44 -19.63 0.60 -0.60
CA TYR A 44 -18.45 -0.15 -0.97
C TYR A 44 -17.42 -0.13 0.17
N TRP A 45 -17.10 1.04 0.73
CA TRP A 45 -16.17 1.15 1.87
C TRP A 45 -16.67 0.43 3.12
N LYS A 46 -17.98 0.39 3.35
CA LYS A 46 -18.60 -0.43 4.41
C LYS A 46 -18.33 -1.93 4.26
N LYS A 47 -18.06 -2.42 3.05
CA LYS A 47 -17.70 -3.81 2.77
C LYS A 47 -16.18 -4.05 2.83
N ILE A 48 -15.38 -3.05 2.43
CA ILE A 48 -13.91 -3.14 2.45
C ILE A 48 -13.33 -3.05 3.85
N ILE A 49 -13.85 -2.15 4.71
CA ILE A 49 -13.31 -1.97 6.07
C ILE A 49 -13.27 -3.28 6.88
N PRO A 50 -14.32 -4.13 6.90
CA PRO A 50 -14.27 -5.42 7.58
C PRO A 50 -13.27 -6.44 6.98
N MET A 51 -12.75 -6.20 5.78
CA MET A 51 -11.77 -7.07 5.13
C MET A 51 -10.32 -6.71 5.52
N ILE A 52 -10.10 -5.61 6.23
CA ILE A 52 -8.78 -5.25 6.75
C ILE A 52 -8.30 -6.37 7.70
N PRO A 53 -7.17 -7.04 7.43
CA PRO A 53 -6.73 -8.19 8.20
C PRO A 53 -6.32 -7.82 9.62
N GLN A 54 -6.36 -8.79 10.53
CA GLN A 54 -6.01 -8.58 11.94
C GLN A 54 -4.58 -8.04 12.12
N ALA A 55 -3.66 -8.40 11.22
CA ALA A 55 -2.27 -7.98 11.24
C ALA A 55 -2.10 -6.45 11.22
N TYR A 56 -2.97 -5.73 10.51
CA TYR A 56 -3.01 -4.27 10.52
C TYR A 56 -3.27 -3.73 11.93
N TYR A 57 -4.27 -4.26 12.63
CA TYR A 57 -4.63 -3.80 13.97
C TYR A 57 -3.58 -4.15 15.02
N THR A 58 -2.86 -5.26 14.85
CA THR A 58 -1.75 -5.63 15.74
C THR A 58 -0.43 -4.98 15.35
N ARG A 59 -0.34 -4.34 14.18
CA ARG A 59 0.89 -3.84 13.55
C ARG A 59 2.01 -4.88 13.59
N ASP A 60 1.67 -6.14 13.32
CA ASP A 60 2.61 -7.25 13.32
C ASP A 60 2.68 -7.88 11.93
N PRO A 61 3.75 -7.65 11.14
CA PRO A 61 3.88 -8.25 9.81
C PRO A 61 3.93 -9.79 9.88
N LYS A 62 4.31 -10.39 11.02
CA LYS A 62 4.31 -11.85 11.17
C LYS A 62 2.90 -12.42 11.25
N ALA A 63 1.92 -11.61 11.60
CA ALA A 63 0.52 -11.99 11.57
C ALA A 63 -0.07 -11.97 10.15
N ASP A 64 0.57 -11.28 9.19
CA ASP A 64 0.14 -11.19 7.79
C ASP A 64 0.84 -12.21 6.88
N THR A 65 0.72 -13.49 7.21
CA THR A 65 1.46 -14.59 6.54
C THR A 65 1.19 -14.76 5.05
N LYS A 66 0.17 -14.08 4.51
CA LYS A 66 -0.26 -14.16 3.11
C LYS A 66 -0.28 -12.79 2.41
N GLU A 67 0.28 -11.77 3.05
CA GLU A 67 0.30 -10.39 2.51
C GLU A 67 -1.13 -9.89 2.18
N GLU A 68 -2.11 -10.29 3.00
CA GLU A 68 -3.53 -9.94 2.81
C GLU A 68 -3.73 -8.43 2.88
N LEU A 69 -2.93 -7.72 3.68
CA LEU A 69 -3.01 -6.27 3.80
C LEU A 69 -2.54 -5.58 2.52
N LEU A 70 -1.37 -5.97 2.02
CA LEU A 70 -0.83 -5.42 0.77
C LEU A 70 -1.74 -5.76 -0.40
N TYR A 71 -2.24 -7.00 -0.47
CA TYR A 71 -3.19 -7.41 -1.50
C TYR A 71 -4.47 -6.57 -1.45
N LEU A 72 -5.01 -6.28 -0.26
CA LEU A 72 -6.18 -5.42 -0.11
C LEU A 72 -5.91 -4.01 -0.66
N VAL A 73 -4.72 -3.45 -0.43
CA VAL A 73 -4.34 -2.14 -0.97
C VAL A 73 -4.18 -2.21 -2.49
N CYS A 74 -3.31 -3.08 -3.01
CA CYS A 74 -3.03 -3.15 -4.45
C CYS A 74 -4.29 -3.50 -5.27
N SER A 75 -5.16 -4.39 -4.76
CA SER A 75 -6.40 -4.78 -5.48
C SER A 75 -7.48 -3.69 -5.49
N ASN A 76 -7.35 -2.66 -4.64
CA ASN A 76 -8.30 -1.56 -4.55
C ASN A 76 -7.64 -0.20 -4.81
N SER A 77 -6.43 -0.16 -5.37
CA SER A 77 -5.65 1.07 -5.51
C SER A 77 -6.38 2.13 -6.35
N PHE A 78 -7.00 1.74 -7.46
CA PHE A 78 -7.85 2.62 -8.26
C PHE A 78 -8.98 3.28 -7.45
N TYR A 79 -9.63 2.53 -6.55
CA TYR A 79 -10.72 3.06 -5.73
C TYR A 79 -10.20 3.93 -4.58
N LEU A 80 -9.02 3.60 -4.04
CA LEU A 80 -8.34 4.41 -3.04
C LEU A 80 -7.89 5.75 -3.62
N ASP A 81 -7.35 5.75 -4.84
CA ASP A 81 -6.96 6.95 -5.58
C ASP A 81 -8.17 7.86 -5.79
N GLU A 82 -9.28 7.33 -6.32
CA GLU A 82 -10.53 8.08 -6.49
C GLU A 82 -11.07 8.64 -5.15
N LEU A 83 -10.93 7.89 -4.05
CA LEU A 83 -11.32 8.35 -2.71
C LEU A 83 -10.46 9.53 -2.26
N PHE A 84 -9.14 9.44 -2.44
CA PHE A 84 -8.19 10.45 -1.99
C PHE A 84 -8.24 11.72 -2.85
N GLU A 85 -8.40 11.59 -4.16
CA GLU A 85 -8.63 12.71 -5.08
C GLU A 85 -9.90 13.48 -4.71
N LYS A 86 -11.02 12.78 -4.48
CA LYS A 86 -12.29 13.42 -4.07
C LYS A 86 -12.20 14.11 -2.72
N ALA A 87 -11.35 13.60 -1.83
CA ALA A 87 -11.08 14.20 -0.54
C ALA A 87 -10.06 15.36 -0.62
N GLU A 88 -9.45 15.59 -1.79
CA GLU A 88 -8.35 16.55 -2.00
C GLU A 88 -7.20 16.33 -1.00
N ASP A 89 -6.87 15.05 -0.74
CA ASP A 89 -5.94 14.64 0.32
C ASP A 89 -4.56 14.24 -0.24
N GLU A 90 -3.69 15.24 -0.41
CA GLU A 90 -2.36 15.04 -1.01
C GLU A 90 -1.47 14.06 -0.24
N GLU A 91 -1.61 13.99 1.09
CA GLU A 91 -0.86 13.04 1.93
C GLU A 91 -1.26 11.60 1.64
N ALA A 92 -2.57 11.36 1.54
CA ALA A 92 -3.11 10.05 1.20
C ALA A 92 -2.74 9.62 -0.23
N ILE A 93 -2.80 10.55 -1.20
CA ILE A 93 -2.36 10.32 -2.59
C ILE A 93 -0.88 9.95 -2.62
N HIS A 94 -0.03 10.68 -1.89
CA HIS A 94 1.41 10.39 -1.84
C HIS A 94 1.69 9.02 -1.21
N ALA A 95 1.01 8.67 -0.12
CA ALA A 95 1.12 7.37 0.51
C ALA A 95 0.75 6.22 -0.45
N LEU A 96 -0.35 6.38 -1.18
CA LEU A 96 -0.77 5.39 -2.17
C LEU A 96 0.24 5.26 -3.30
N SER A 97 0.68 6.38 -3.88
CA SER A 97 1.66 6.40 -4.97
C SER A 97 2.97 5.73 -4.56
N LYS A 98 3.45 5.99 -3.34
CA LYS A 98 4.64 5.32 -2.80
C LYS A 98 4.42 3.82 -2.67
N CYS A 99 3.30 3.40 -2.10
CA CYS A 99 2.97 1.98 -1.95
C CYS A 99 2.88 1.28 -3.31
N GLU A 100 2.28 1.92 -4.31
CA GLU A 100 2.18 1.38 -5.67
C GLU A 100 3.55 1.29 -6.37
N GLN A 101 4.43 2.28 -6.20
CA GLN A 101 5.75 2.25 -6.82
C GLN A 101 6.71 1.24 -6.19
N GLU A 102 6.58 1.01 -4.89
CA GLU A 102 7.52 0.20 -4.12
C GLU A 102 7.06 -1.26 -3.96
N CYS A 103 5.75 -1.53 -4.01
CA CYS A 103 5.18 -2.81 -3.56
C CYS A 103 4.10 -3.44 -4.46
N CYS A 104 3.52 -2.67 -5.38
CA CYS A 104 2.65 -3.15 -6.45
C CYS A 104 3.40 -3.00 -7.81
#